data_AF-A0A814T0M0-F1
#
_entry.id   AF-A0A814T0M0-F1
#
_cell.length_a   1.000
_cell.length_b   1.000
_cell.length_c   1.000
_cell.angle_alpha   90.00
_cell.angle_beta   90.00
_cell.angle_gamma   90.00
#
_symmetry.space_group_name_H-M   'P 1'
#
loop_
_entity.id
_entity.type
_entity.pdbx_description
1 polymer ?
#
loop_
_entity_poly.entity_id
_entity_poly.type
_entity_poly.pdbx_seq_one_letter_code
_entity_poly.pdbx_strand_id
1 'polypeptide(L)'
;MKAKTLFKWIYEQVLHYNVFMLEENDYDDDHDIIDPIVALKYQKYKTWLYITLRTVCFYVLLYVILIKMEPKTIAVSNITPDLFAKLHAQYGRTLSCPCKTTTIPYKNFLTHNVTVHPVCSSDFVERAWIEGLYLENASHYGGCDFRTTAYSQFKLLSEFCSLSNEMIAQIQTDIANTDIISIELGSEMEIRKAVDGFIKSKRHTVSDQMISFLNYLRTTIQGYFLVTALGTNLILGLGTPDYVKLRMYETPVTLFDAEGLRRTCAIESPMIPAALPRVPSELICTYDRSTMTLMSDSTVVQGFFAGCTPLESLLASRLDCLYNSQCIQLLFDYFPDLNRVRRISFFDLILLFFI
;
A
#
# COMPACT_ATOMS: atom_id res chain seq x y z
N MET A 1 -42.04 -80.03 5.79
CA MET A 1 -43.14 -80.08 4.79
C MET A 1 -43.80 -78.72 4.47
N LYS A 2 -43.46 -77.60 5.16
CA LYS A 2 -44.11 -76.28 4.96
C LYS A 2 -43.44 -75.34 3.94
N ALA A 3 -42.17 -75.57 3.58
CA ALA A 3 -41.44 -74.69 2.66
C ALA A 3 -41.88 -74.85 1.18
N LYS A 4 -42.19 -76.09 0.74
CA LYS A 4 -42.64 -76.35 -0.64
C LYS A 4 -44.01 -75.74 -0.95
N THR A 5 -44.93 -75.78 0.01
CA THR A 5 -46.27 -75.18 -0.15
C THR A 5 -46.19 -73.65 -0.16
N LEU A 6 -45.34 -73.06 0.67
CA LEU A 6 -45.10 -71.62 0.66
C LEU A 6 -44.47 -71.14 -0.66
N PHE A 7 -43.46 -71.86 -1.16
CA PHE A 7 -42.81 -71.51 -2.44
C PHE A 7 -43.78 -71.61 -3.62
N LYS A 8 -44.65 -72.63 -3.62
CA LYS A 8 -45.67 -72.79 -4.66
C LYS A 8 -46.70 -71.65 -4.62
N TRP A 9 -47.16 -71.28 -3.42
CA TRP A 9 -48.10 -70.16 -3.25
C TRP A 9 -47.50 -68.82 -3.68
N ILE A 10 -46.25 -68.53 -3.28
CA ILE A 10 -45.55 -67.30 -3.70
C ILE A 10 -45.35 -67.29 -5.22
N TYR A 11 -44.95 -68.41 -5.82
CA TYR A 11 -44.75 -68.52 -7.26
C TYR A 11 -46.05 -68.24 -8.03
N GLU A 12 -47.18 -68.78 -7.58
CA GLU A 12 -48.49 -68.52 -8.19
C GLU A 12 -48.91 -67.05 -8.05
N GLN A 13 -48.71 -66.44 -6.88
CA GLN A 13 -49.02 -65.02 -6.67
C GLN A 13 -48.16 -64.11 -7.56
N VAL A 14 -46.87 -64.42 -7.71
CA VAL A 14 -45.94 -63.65 -8.57
C VAL A 14 -46.26 -63.83 -10.06
N LEU A 15 -46.69 -65.03 -10.49
CA LEU A 15 -47.06 -65.32 -11.89
C LEU A 15 -48.27 -64.50 -12.37
N HIS A 16 -49.17 -64.16 -11.45
CA HIS A 16 -50.38 -63.37 -11.72
C HIS A 16 -50.24 -61.89 -11.35
N TYR A 17 -49.11 -61.47 -10.79
CA TYR A 17 -48.89 -60.09 -10.37
C TYR A 17 -48.71 -59.16 -11.56
N ASN A 18 -49.56 -58.14 -11.65
CA ASN A 18 -49.53 -57.12 -12.70
C ASN A 18 -49.76 -55.75 -12.07
N VAL A 19 -48.73 -54.91 -12.04
CA VAL A 19 -48.78 -53.58 -11.42
C VAL A 19 -49.40 -52.56 -12.39
N PHE A 20 -49.19 -52.76 -13.69
CA PHE A 20 -49.74 -51.89 -14.73
C PHE A 20 -51.00 -52.53 -15.30
N MET A 21 -52.10 -52.45 -14.55
CA MET A 21 -53.43 -52.76 -15.09
C MET A 21 -53.98 -51.49 -15.75
N LEU A 22 -54.30 -51.56 -17.04
CA LEU A 22 -55.02 -50.48 -17.72
C LEU A 22 -56.46 -50.46 -17.21
N GLU A 23 -56.99 -49.27 -16.93
CA GLU A 23 -58.42 -49.11 -16.67
C GLU A 23 -59.20 -49.24 -17.97
N GLU A 24 -60.45 -49.70 -17.88
CA GLU A 24 -61.29 -50.15 -19.00
C GLU A 24 -61.60 -49.05 -20.05
N ASN A 25 -61.22 -47.79 -19.79
CA ASN A 25 -61.49 -46.61 -20.64
C ASN A 25 -60.29 -46.09 -21.45
N ASP A 26 -59.12 -46.74 -21.43
CA ASP A 26 -57.92 -46.29 -22.16
C ASP A 26 -57.87 -46.74 -23.65
N TYR A 27 -58.99 -47.23 -24.21
CA TYR A 27 -59.10 -47.69 -25.61
C TYR A 27 -59.97 -46.80 -26.51
N ASP A 28 -60.13 -45.53 -26.16
CA ASP A 28 -60.78 -44.56 -27.05
C ASP A 28 -59.73 -43.55 -27.53
N ASP A 29 -58.95 -43.96 -28.53
CA ASP A 29 -58.69 -43.19 -29.76
C ASP A 29 -57.55 -43.83 -30.56
N ASP A 30 -57.84 -44.08 -31.84
CA ASP A 30 -56.93 -44.43 -32.95
C ASP A 30 -56.40 -45.89 -33.10
N HIS A 31 -57.15 -46.64 -33.92
CA HIS A 31 -56.66 -47.50 -35.01
C HIS A 31 -55.57 -48.56 -34.77
N ASP A 32 -55.64 -49.34 -33.70
CA ASP A 32 -55.09 -50.71 -33.71
C ASP A 32 -55.87 -51.62 -32.74
N ILE A 33 -56.61 -52.60 -33.26
CA ILE A 33 -57.23 -53.66 -32.45
C ILE A 33 -56.12 -54.59 -31.97
N ILE A 34 -55.48 -54.23 -30.86
CA ILE A 34 -54.53 -55.10 -30.18
C ILE A 34 -55.36 -56.13 -29.41
N ASP A 35 -55.25 -57.41 -29.79
CA ASP A 35 -55.91 -58.54 -29.13
C ASP A 35 -55.76 -58.43 -27.59
N PRO A 36 -56.83 -58.53 -26.79
CA PRO A 36 -56.79 -58.41 -25.33
C PRO A 36 -55.79 -59.40 -24.68
N ILE A 37 -55.51 -60.53 -25.33
CA ILE A 37 -54.50 -61.50 -24.90
C ILE A 37 -53.07 -60.93 -25.08
N VAL A 38 -52.84 -60.15 -26.15
CA VAL A 38 -51.57 -59.48 -26.43
C VAL A 38 -51.36 -58.30 -25.48
N ALA A 39 -52.41 -57.52 -25.19
CA ALA A 39 -52.36 -56.42 -24.23
C ALA A 39 -52.02 -56.92 -22.80
N LEU A 40 -52.65 -58.01 -22.35
CA LEU A 40 -52.36 -58.62 -21.04
C LEU A 40 -50.91 -59.15 -20.95
N LYS A 41 -50.39 -59.74 -22.05
CA LYS A 41 -48.98 -60.15 -22.12
C LYS A 41 -48.04 -58.96 -22.01
N TYR A 42 -48.36 -57.85 -22.66
CA TYR A 42 -47.54 -56.64 -22.65
C TYR A 42 -47.54 -55.95 -21.29
N GLN A 43 -48.69 -55.87 -20.61
CA GLN A 43 -48.80 -55.37 -19.24
C GLN A 43 -47.97 -56.19 -18.25
N LYS A 44 -48.08 -57.53 -18.33
CA LYS A 44 -47.23 -58.42 -17.53
C LYS A 44 -45.76 -58.15 -17.83
N TYR A 45 -45.35 -58.11 -19.09
CA TYR A 45 -43.96 -57.82 -19.47
C TYR A 45 -43.45 -56.49 -18.90
N LYS A 46 -44.24 -55.42 -18.98
CA LYS A 46 -43.91 -54.12 -18.36
C LYS A 46 -43.75 -54.22 -16.85
N THR A 47 -44.64 -54.95 -16.18
CA THR A 47 -44.54 -55.21 -14.73
C THR A 47 -43.26 -55.97 -14.39
N TRP A 48 -42.95 -57.05 -15.11
CA TRP A 48 -41.72 -57.82 -14.92
C TRP A 48 -40.48 -56.97 -15.17
N LEU A 49 -40.47 -56.14 -16.22
CA LEU A 49 -39.36 -55.25 -16.52
C LEU A 49 -39.18 -54.19 -15.41
N TYR A 50 -40.26 -53.56 -14.94
CA TYR A 50 -40.23 -52.57 -13.88
C TYR A 50 -39.74 -53.14 -12.55
N ILE A 51 -40.27 -54.30 -12.13
CA ILE A 51 -39.83 -54.98 -10.89
C ILE A 51 -38.36 -55.39 -11.01
N THR A 52 -37.94 -55.89 -12.18
CA THR A 52 -36.53 -56.25 -12.42
C THR A 52 -35.63 -55.03 -12.35
N LEU A 53 -36.00 -53.94 -13.01
CA LEU A 53 -35.23 -52.69 -12.99
C LEU A 53 -35.15 -52.11 -11.57
N ARG A 54 -36.28 -52.10 -10.85
CA ARG A 54 -36.36 -51.57 -9.48
C ARG A 54 -35.55 -52.38 -8.48
N THR A 55 -35.58 -53.70 -8.59
CA THR A 55 -34.74 -54.59 -7.77
C THR A 55 -33.27 -54.38 -8.10
N VAL A 56 -32.88 -54.31 -9.38
CA VAL A 56 -31.49 -53.99 -9.78
C VAL A 56 -31.04 -52.64 -9.24
N CYS A 57 -31.83 -51.57 -9.37
CA CYS A 57 -31.50 -50.26 -8.82
C CYS A 57 -31.34 -50.31 -7.29
N PHE A 58 -32.22 -51.03 -6.59
CA PHE A 58 -32.11 -51.22 -5.14
C PHE A 58 -30.83 -51.97 -4.76
N TYR A 59 -30.47 -53.03 -5.49
CA TYR A 59 -29.22 -53.77 -5.27
C TYR A 59 -27.98 -52.91 -5.51
N VAL A 60 -27.97 -52.07 -6.56
CA VAL A 60 -26.86 -51.14 -6.84
C VAL A 60 -26.73 -50.12 -5.70
N LEU A 61 -27.83 -49.50 -5.25
CA LEU A 61 -27.80 -48.56 -4.13
C LEU A 61 -27.30 -49.21 -2.84
N LEU A 62 -27.80 -50.41 -2.55
CA LEU A 62 -27.38 -51.17 -1.38
C LEU A 62 -25.89 -51.53 -1.46
N TYR A 63 -25.38 -51.89 -2.64
CA TYR A 63 -23.98 -52.16 -2.87
C TYR A 63 -23.10 -50.92 -2.66
N VAL A 64 -23.49 -49.75 -3.17
CA VAL A 64 -22.76 -48.49 -2.95
C VAL A 64 -22.73 -48.10 -1.47
N ILE A 65 -23.83 -48.30 -0.74
CA ILE A 65 -23.90 -48.02 0.71
C ILE A 65 -23.00 -48.99 1.50
N LEU A 66 -22.91 -50.26 1.07
CA LEU A 66 -22.08 -51.28 1.71
C LEU A 66 -20.59 -51.08 1.43
N ILE A 67 -20.20 -50.52 0.28
CA ILE A 67 -18.81 -50.12 0.02
C ILE A 67 -18.54 -48.81 0.79
N LYS A 68 -18.42 -48.92 2.11
CA LYS A 68 -17.76 -47.88 2.90
C LYS A 68 -16.28 -47.91 2.57
N MET A 69 -15.83 -47.00 1.71
CA MET A 69 -14.42 -46.68 1.60
C MET A 69 -14.01 -45.91 2.85
N GLU A 70 -13.47 -46.62 3.84
CA GLU A 70 -12.87 -45.96 4.99
C GLU A 70 -11.48 -45.42 4.59
N PRO A 71 -11.24 -44.11 4.72
CA PRO A 71 -9.93 -43.56 4.45
C PRO A 71 -8.93 -44.09 5.49
N LYS A 72 -7.84 -44.70 5.01
CA LYS A 72 -6.76 -45.17 5.88
C LYS A 72 -5.83 -43.99 6.19
N THR A 73 -5.82 -43.55 7.45
CA THR A 73 -4.84 -42.56 7.93
C THR A 73 -3.50 -43.24 8.19
N ILE A 74 -2.43 -42.73 7.57
CA ILE A 74 -1.05 -43.18 7.80
C ILE A 74 -0.33 -42.10 8.58
N ALA A 75 0.12 -42.42 9.80
CA ALA A 75 0.91 -41.50 10.61
C ALA A 75 2.39 -41.58 10.19
N VAL A 76 2.98 -40.44 9.86
CA VAL A 76 4.40 -40.29 9.55
C VAL A 76 5.05 -39.45 10.66
N SER A 77 6.05 -39.99 11.34
CA SER A 77 6.83 -39.27 12.35
C SER A 77 8.12 -38.71 11.75
N ASN A 78 8.68 -37.66 12.38
CA ASN A 78 9.91 -36.97 11.94
C ASN A 78 9.84 -36.43 10.51
N ILE A 79 8.92 -35.49 10.28
CA ILE A 79 8.76 -34.81 9.00
C ILE A 79 9.98 -33.88 8.77
N THR A 80 10.73 -34.15 7.70
CA THR A 80 11.77 -33.23 7.19
C THR A 80 11.17 -32.26 6.17
N PRO A 81 11.78 -31.08 5.93
CA PRO A 81 11.29 -30.13 4.93
C PRO A 81 11.09 -30.74 3.53
N ASP A 82 12.04 -31.54 3.06
CA ASP A 82 11.96 -32.20 1.76
C ASP A 82 10.86 -33.25 1.69
N LEU A 83 10.65 -34.00 2.79
CA LEU A 83 9.59 -35.00 2.88
C LEU A 83 8.22 -34.32 2.90
N PHE A 84 8.08 -33.22 3.64
CA PHE A 84 6.88 -32.41 3.65
C PHE A 84 6.56 -31.86 2.26
N ALA A 85 7.54 -31.28 1.57
CA ALA A 85 7.35 -30.73 0.23
C ALA A 85 6.83 -31.80 -0.75
N LYS A 86 7.39 -33.02 -0.71
CA LYS A 86 6.92 -34.15 -1.52
C LYS A 86 5.50 -34.58 -1.16
N LEU A 87 5.21 -34.76 0.13
CA LEU A 87 3.88 -35.19 0.60
C LEU A 87 2.81 -34.14 0.33
N HIS A 88 3.12 -32.86 0.50
CA HIS A 88 2.21 -31.76 0.21
C HIS A 88 1.93 -31.64 -1.29
N ALA A 89 2.93 -31.87 -2.14
CA ALA A 89 2.74 -31.89 -3.60
C ALA A 89 1.81 -33.03 -4.05
N GLN A 90 1.89 -34.20 -3.39
CA GLN A 90 1.12 -35.38 -3.77
C GLN A 90 -0.26 -35.46 -3.09
N TYR A 91 -0.37 -35.00 -1.85
CA TYR A 91 -1.54 -35.21 -0.97
C TYR A 91 -2.06 -33.91 -0.34
N GLY A 92 -1.73 -32.73 -0.86
CA GLY A 92 -1.99 -31.43 -0.20
C GLY A 92 -3.42 -31.17 0.29
N ARG A 93 -4.45 -31.80 -0.31
CA ARG A 93 -5.85 -31.67 0.16
C ARG A 93 -6.21 -32.53 1.37
N THR A 94 -5.47 -33.62 1.61
CA THR A 94 -5.78 -34.63 2.64
C THR A 94 -4.67 -34.75 3.68
N LEU A 95 -3.53 -34.10 3.45
CA LEU A 95 -2.42 -34.05 4.38
C LEU A 95 -2.76 -33.12 5.55
N SER A 96 -2.65 -33.63 6.77
CA SER A 96 -2.68 -32.82 7.99
C SER A 96 -1.37 -33.01 8.73
N CYS A 97 -0.76 -31.90 9.11
CA CYS A 97 0.54 -31.80 9.77
C CYS A 97 0.39 -30.79 10.91
N PRO A 98 -0.17 -31.20 12.06
CA PRO A 98 -0.39 -30.28 13.18
C PRO A 98 0.94 -29.77 13.72
N CYS A 99 1.01 -28.47 14.00
CA CYS A 99 2.19 -27.82 14.56
C CYS A 99 2.39 -28.20 16.03
N LYS A 100 3.64 -28.39 16.45
CA LYS A 100 3.99 -28.54 17.88
C LYS A 100 3.75 -27.24 18.66
N THR A 101 3.99 -26.11 18.03
CA THR A 101 3.78 -24.76 18.56
C THR A 101 2.92 -23.99 17.58
N THR A 102 1.83 -23.38 18.05
CA THR A 102 0.88 -22.67 17.18
C THR A 102 1.29 -21.23 16.88
N THR A 103 2.25 -20.69 17.63
CA THR A 103 2.76 -19.33 17.46
C THR A 103 4.27 -19.33 17.32
N ILE A 104 4.78 -18.58 16.34
CA ILE A 104 6.22 -18.36 16.15
C ILE A 104 6.46 -16.87 15.89
N PRO A 105 7.23 -16.18 16.73
CA PRO A 105 7.61 -14.79 16.50
C PRO A 105 8.40 -14.62 15.20
N TYR A 106 8.07 -13.58 14.41
CA TYR A 106 8.79 -13.25 13.18
C TYR A 106 10.28 -13.02 13.41
N LYS A 107 10.69 -12.43 14.55
CA LYS A 107 12.11 -12.25 14.90
C LYS A 107 12.95 -13.54 14.87
N ASN A 108 12.33 -14.72 14.97
CA ASN A 108 13.05 -15.98 15.00
C ASN A 108 13.50 -16.45 13.60
N PHE A 109 12.87 -15.97 12.53
CA PHE A 109 13.12 -16.45 11.17
C PHE A 109 13.17 -15.34 10.10
N LEU A 110 12.77 -14.12 10.44
CA LEU A 110 12.84 -12.97 9.54
C LEU A 110 14.06 -12.12 9.86
N THR A 111 14.94 -11.95 8.86
CA THR A 111 15.98 -10.91 8.88
C THR A 111 15.58 -9.83 7.88
N HIS A 112 15.59 -8.57 8.29
CA HIS A 112 15.19 -7.45 7.44
C HIS A 112 16.11 -6.25 7.63
N ASN A 113 16.47 -5.60 6.53
CA ASN A 113 17.18 -4.32 6.53
C ASN A 113 16.27 -3.27 5.91
N VAL A 114 16.04 -2.18 6.63
CA VAL A 114 15.29 -1.03 6.12
C VAL A 114 16.27 0.02 5.66
N THR A 115 16.10 0.50 4.43
CA THR A 115 16.90 1.58 3.86
C THR A 115 16.07 2.84 3.81
N VAL A 116 16.56 3.91 4.43
CA VAL A 116 16.00 5.26 4.29
C VAL A 116 16.56 5.96 3.07
N HIS A 117 15.96 7.10 2.72
CA HIS A 117 16.48 7.94 1.65
C HIS A 117 17.91 8.41 1.99
N PRO A 118 18.88 8.35 1.05
CA PRO A 118 20.29 8.67 1.33
C PRO A 118 20.52 10.05 1.97
N VAL A 119 19.68 11.03 1.63
CA VAL A 119 19.74 12.38 2.23
C VAL A 119 19.63 12.37 3.75
N CYS A 120 18.87 11.43 4.32
CA CYS A 120 18.66 11.31 5.77
C CYS A 120 19.86 10.74 6.52
N SER A 121 20.87 10.26 5.80
CA SER A 121 22.13 9.78 6.35
C SER A 121 23.32 10.60 5.86
N SER A 122 23.07 11.80 5.32
CA SER A 122 24.08 12.69 4.76
C SER A 122 24.33 13.90 5.66
N ASP A 123 25.46 14.58 5.44
CA ASP A 123 25.81 15.83 6.12
C ASP A 123 24.74 16.92 5.97
N PHE A 124 23.89 16.85 4.93
CA PHE A 124 22.86 17.86 4.66
C PHE A 124 21.77 17.98 5.73
N VAL A 125 21.58 16.94 6.55
CA VAL A 125 20.63 16.97 7.67
C VAL A 125 21.31 17.23 9.01
N GLU A 126 22.63 17.38 9.03
CA GLU A 126 23.38 17.66 10.24
C GLU A 126 23.28 19.13 10.66
N ARG A 127 23.42 19.36 11.97
CA ARG A 127 23.35 20.71 12.56
C ARG A 127 24.35 21.66 11.91
N ALA A 128 25.59 21.21 11.65
CA ALA A 128 26.63 22.05 11.09
C ALA A 128 26.25 22.61 9.70
N TRP A 129 25.73 21.76 8.81
CA TRP A 129 25.24 22.17 7.50
C TRP A 129 24.08 23.16 7.62
N ILE A 130 23.08 22.82 8.44
CA ILE A 130 21.88 23.65 8.62
C ILE A 130 22.26 25.03 9.17
N GLU A 131 23.11 25.09 10.20
CA GLU A 131 23.59 26.35 10.78
C GLU A 131 24.43 27.16 9.79
N GLY A 132 25.20 26.50 8.92
CA GLY A 132 25.97 27.18 7.88
C GLY A 132 25.11 27.83 6.78
N LEU A 133 23.83 27.45 6.66
CA LEU A 133 22.85 28.10 5.78
C LEU A 133 22.13 29.29 6.43
N TYR A 134 22.34 29.52 7.72
CA TYR A 134 21.72 30.65 8.42
C TYR A 134 22.36 31.97 7.96
N LEU A 135 21.51 32.97 7.67
CA LEU A 135 21.93 34.33 7.37
C LEU A 135 21.16 35.29 8.28
N GLU A 136 21.88 36.12 9.02
CA GLU A 136 21.27 37.10 9.95
C GLU A 136 20.38 38.10 9.20
N ASN A 137 20.77 38.49 7.98
CA ASN A 137 20.02 39.38 7.10
C ASN A 137 19.09 38.62 6.14
N ALA A 138 18.64 37.41 6.48
CA ALA A 138 17.76 36.60 5.62
C ALA A 138 16.49 37.36 5.16
N SER A 139 15.96 38.26 5.99
CA SER A 139 14.79 39.10 5.69
C SER A 139 15.04 40.20 4.65
N HIS A 140 16.30 40.51 4.33
CA HIS A 140 16.65 41.45 3.27
C HIS A 140 16.52 40.83 1.87
N TYR A 141 16.49 39.50 1.80
CA TYR A 141 16.30 38.77 0.55
C TYR A 141 14.81 38.53 0.27
N GLY A 142 14.45 38.46 -1.00
CA GLY A 142 13.07 38.20 -1.41
C GLY A 142 12.65 36.75 -1.16
N GLY A 143 11.34 36.48 -1.09
CA GLY A 143 10.83 35.10 -0.87
C GLY A 143 11.28 34.08 -1.94
N CYS A 144 11.65 34.54 -3.15
CA CYS A 144 12.15 33.69 -4.25
C CYS A 144 13.62 33.31 -4.07
N ASP A 145 14.34 34.12 -3.29
CA ASP A 145 15.76 33.94 -3.07
C ASP A 145 15.96 32.72 -2.18
N PHE A 146 16.78 31.78 -2.64
CA PHE A 146 17.04 30.58 -1.88
C PHE A 146 17.63 30.87 -0.51
N ARG A 147 18.38 31.98 -0.37
CA ARG A 147 18.93 32.46 0.91
C ARG A 147 17.88 32.73 1.97
N THR A 148 16.67 33.12 1.56
CA THR A 148 15.56 33.39 2.48
C THR A 148 15.07 32.09 3.13
N THR A 149 14.93 31.01 2.35
CA THR A 149 14.23 29.81 2.83
C THR A 149 15.14 28.62 3.07
N ALA A 150 16.38 28.61 2.57
CA ALA A 150 17.31 27.48 2.66
C ALA A 150 17.43 26.91 4.07
N TYR A 151 17.77 27.74 5.07
CA TYR A 151 17.86 27.31 6.47
C TYR A 151 16.61 26.54 6.92
N SER A 152 15.42 27.11 6.68
CA SER A 152 14.15 26.51 7.10
C SER A 152 13.80 25.23 6.33
N GLN A 153 14.14 25.15 5.04
CA GLN A 153 13.92 23.96 4.23
C GLN A 153 14.79 22.79 4.72
N PHE A 154 16.10 23.01 4.95
CA PHE A 154 16.98 21.96 5.46
C PHE A 154 16.70 21.60 6.91
N LYS A 155 16.27 22.57 7.73
CA LYS A 155 15.79 22.28 9.07
C LYS A 155 14.58 21.34 9.03
N LEU A 156 13.57 21.63 8.21
CA LEU A 156 12.41 20.74 8.02
C LEU A 156 12.81 19.38 7.46
N LEU A 157 13.74 19.32 6.51
CA LEU A 157 14.24 18.07 5.96
C LEU A 157 14.87 17.18 7.05
N SER A 158 15.68 17.77 7.92
CA SER A 158 16.28 17.07 9.07
C SER A 158 15.23 16.55 10.04
N GLU A 159 14.20 17.35 10.36
CA GLU A 159 13.08 16.89 11.20
C GLU A 159 12.30 15.75 10.53
N PHE A 160 12.04 15.81 9.22
CA PHE A 160 11.37 14.73 8.49
C PHE A 160 12.20 13.44 8.43
N CYS A 161 13.51 13.56 8.31
CA CYS A 161 14.42 12.42 8.40
C CYS A 161 14.40 11.81 9.80
N SER A 162 14.41 12.62 10.87
CA SER A 162 14.27 12.13 12.24
C SER A 162 12.95 11.39 12.45
N LEU A 163 11.83 12.00 12.03
CA LEU A 163 10.51 11.40 12.12
C LEU A 163 10.44 10.07 11.34
N SER A 164 11.01 10.04 10.14
CA SER A 164 11.06 8.82 9.31
C SER A 164 11.85 7.70 10.00
N ASN A 165 12.98 8.04 10.62
CA ASN A 165 13.80 7.09 11.37
C ASN A 165 13.05 6.51 12.58
N GLU A 166 12.34 7.35 13.33
CA GLU A 166 11.51 6.92 14.47
C GLU A 166 10.38 5.99 14.03
N MET A 167 9.64 6.36 12.97
CA MET A 167 8.61 5.52 12.40
C MET A 167 9.18 4.16 11.98
N ILE A 168 10.36 4.14 11.35
CA ILE A 168 11.02 2.90 10.92
C ILE A 168 11.43 2.03 12.10
N ALA A 169 12.05 2.60 13.13
CA ALA A 169 12.42 1.87 14.33
C ALA A 169 11.19 1.22 15.01
N GLN A 170 10.06 1.92 15.01
CA GLN A 170 8.81 1.40 15.51
C GLN A 170 8.29 0.23 14.65
N ILE A 171 8.31 0.33 13.32
CA ILE A 171 7.92 -0.78 12.44
C ILE A 171 8.81 -2.01 12.67
N GLN A 172 10.12 -1.84 12.80
CA GLN A 172 11.03 -2.95 13.01
C GLN A 172 10.69 -3.68 14.32
N THR A 173 10.35 -2.93 15.36
CA THR A 173 9.87 -3.45 16.64
C THR A 173 8.53 -4.18 16.47
N ASP A 174 7.57 -3.60 15.76
CA ASP A 174 6.28 -4.23 15.45
C ASP A 174 6.43 -5.54 14.69
N ILE A 175 7.30 -5.56 13.67
CA ILE A 175 7.59 -6.75 12.87
C ILE A 175 8.17 -7.83 13.77
N ALA A 176 9.19 -7.49 14.58
CA ALA A 176 9.85 -8.44 15.48
C ALA A 176 8.90 -9.05 16.52
N ASN A 177 7.91 -8.29 16.97
CA ASN A 177 6.92 -8.70 17.98
C ASN A 177 5.65 -9.34 17.39
N THR A 178 5.52 -9.40 16.07
CA THR A 178 4.38 -10.07 15.41
C THR A 178 4.64 -11.57 15.32
N ASP A 179 3.63 -12.37 15.67
CA ASP A 179 3.67 -13.81 15.56
C ASP A 179 2.98 -14.29 14.29
N ILE A 180 3.54 -15.32 13.64
CA ILE A 180 2.75 -16.17 12.75
C ILE A 180 1.95 -17.15 13.59
N ILE A 181 0.65 -17.24 13.31
CA ILE A 181 -0.27 -18.15 14.00
C ILE A 181 -0.72 -19.20 13.01
N SER A 182 -0.39 -20.46 13.27
CA SER A 182 -0.88 -21.59 12.47
C SER A 182 -0.98 -22.86 13.31
N ILE A 183 -2.10 -23.57 13.15
CA ILE A 183 -2.32 -24.89 13.75
C ILE A 183 -1.76 -26.02 12.88
N GLU A 184 -1.57 -25.78 11.59
CA GLU A 184 -1.05 -26.73 10.62
C GLU A 184 0.24 -26.21 10.00
N LEU A 185 1.13 -27.13 9.61
CA LEU A 185 2.37 -26.79 8.91
C LEU A 185 2.04 -26.25 7.52
N GLY A 186 2.30 -24.96 7.29
CA GLY A 186 2.16 -24.33 5.99
C GLY A 186 3.35 -24.62 5.08
N SER A 187 3.12 -24.56 3.76
CA SER A 187 4.20 -24.56 2.77
C SER A 187 5.04 -23.29 2.86
N GLU A 188 6.30 -23.38 2.44
CA GLU A 188 7.19 -22.21 2.39
C GLU A 188 6.58 -21.06 1.57
N MET A 189 5.89 -21.38 0.47
CA MET A 189 5.21 -20.40 -0.37
C MET A 189 4.09 -19.67 0.37
N GLU A 190 3.29 -20.37 1.17
CA GLU A 190 2.22 -19.76 1.96
C GLU A 190 2.78 -18.84 3.05
N ILE A 191 3.83 -19.30 3.75
CA ILE A 191 4.50 -18.51 4.77
C ILE A 191 5.11 -17.24 4.14
N ARG A 192 5.81 -17.37 3.02
CA ARG A 192 6.35 -16.21 2.28
C ARG A 192 5.27 -15.24 1.88
N LYS A 193 4.16 -15.72 1.32
CA LYS A 193 3.03 -14.87 0.92
C LYS A 193 2.40 -14.13 2.10
N ALA A 194 2.28 -14.79 3.26
CA ALA A 194 1.78 -14.17 4.48
C ALA A 194 2.72 -13.07 4.99
N VAL A 195 4.03 -13.36 5.04
CA VAL A 195 5.07 -12.40 5.43
C VAL A 195 5.12 -11.21 4.48
N ASP A 196 5.16 -11.45 3.16
CA ASP A 196 5.21 -10.39 2.15
C ASP A 196 3.96 -9.51 2.20
N GLY A 197 2.79 -10.12 2.39
CA GLY A 197 1.53 -9.39 2.59
C GLY A 197 1.58 -8.50 3.83
N PHE A 198 2.11 -9.01 4.93
CA PHE A 198 2.29 -8.25 6.17
C PHE A 198 3.28 -7.09 6.01
N ILE A 199 4.46 -7.33 5.43
CA ILE A 199 5.47 -6.29 5.19
C ILE A 199 4.91 -5.21 4.25
N LYS A 200 4.20 -5.61 3.20
CA LYS A 200 3.54 -4.67 2.28
C LYS A 200 2.52 -3.81 3.00
N SER A 201 1.70 -4.41 3.87
CA SER A 201 0.74 -3.69 4.71
C SER A 201 1.43 -2.66 5.61
N LYS A 202 2.49 -3.06 6.32
CA LYS A 202 3.28 -2.15 7.17
C LYS A 202 3.89 -0.98 6.39
N ARG A 203 4.40 -1.23 5.18
CA ARG A 203 4.89 -0.16 4.30
C ARG A 203 3.79 0.86 3.97
N HIS A 204 2.60 0.37 3.60
CA HIS A 204 1.46 1.26 3.33
C HIS A 204 1.06 2.08 4.56
N THR A 205 0.96 1.45 5.73
CA THR A 205 0.62 2.16 6.99
C THR A 205 1.54 3.34 7.26
N VAL A 206 2.85 3.20 6.99
CA VAL A 206 3.84 4.23 7.28
C VAL A 206 3.78 5.37 6.28
N SER A 207 3.60 5.04 5.00
CA SER A 207 3.34 6.04 3.98
C SER A 207 2.07 6.84 4.29
N ASP A 208 0.99 6.15 4.70
CA ASP A 208 -0.27 6.78 5.05
C ASP A 208 -0.12 7.69 6.28
N GLN A 209 0.58 7.23 7.32
CA GLN A 209 0.86 8.04 8.51
C GLN A 209 1.66 9.30 8.17
N MET A 210 2.70 9.19 7.33
CA MET A 210 3.48 10.35 6.89
C MET A 210 2.62 11.32 6.07
N ILE A 211 1.82 10.81 5.13
CA ILE A 211 0.91 11.65 4.32
C ILE A 211 -0.13 12.33 5.21
N SER A 212 -0.71 11.61 6.18
CA SER A 212 -1.65 12.18 7.15
C SER A 212 -1.00 13.29 7.98
N PHE A 213 0.24 13.09 8.44
CA PHE A 213 0.99 14.10 9.17
C PHE A 213 1.26 15.35 8.32
N LEU A 214 1.71 15.17 7.07
CA LEU A 214 1.94 16.29 6.14
C LEU A 214 0.65 17.05 5.83
N ASN A 215 -0.45 16.33 5.58
CA ASN A 215 -1.75 16.95 5.34
C ASN A 215 -2.25 17.71 6.58
N TYR A 216 -2.06 17.15 7.77
CA TYR A 216 -2.36 17.84 9.02
C TYR A 216 -1.58 19.17 9.11
N LEU A 217 -0.26 19.16 8.90
CA LEU A 217 0.55 20.38 8.92
C LEU A 217 0.06 21.41 7.90
N ARG A 218 -0.22 20.98 6.66
CA ARG A 218 -0.75 21.86 5.60
C ARG A 218 -2.08 22.49 6.01
N THR A 219 -3.03 21.69 6.47
CA THR A 219 -4.34 22.16 6.92
C THR A 219 -4.23 23.09 8.13
N THR A 220 -3.33 22.81 9.08
CA THR A 220 -3.09 23.69 10.23
C THR A 220 -2.51 25.02 9.79
N ILE A 221 -1.49 25.02 8.93
CA ILE A 221 -0.86 26.24 8.42
C ILE A 221 -1.88 27.12 7.69
N GLN A 222 -2.68 26.53 6.81
CA GLN A 222 -3.70 27.25 6.04
C GLN A 222 -4.88 27.69 6.90
N GLY A 223 -5.40 26.79 7.74
CA GLY A 223 -6.60 27.04 8.56
C GLY A 223 -6.39 28.08 9.65
N TYR A 224 -5.17 28.18 10.19
CA TYR A 224 -4.80 29.19 11.19
C TYR A 224 -4.08 30.41 10.62
N PHE A 225 -3.93 30.50 9.30
CA PHE A 225 -3.17 31.58 8.63
C PHE A 225 -1.81 31.82 9.28
N LEU A 226 -1.07 30.76 9.59
CA LEU A 226 0.21 30.87 10.30
C LEU A 226 1.21 31.66 9.44
N VAL A 227 1.63 32.81 9.95
CA VAL A 227 2.55 33.71 9.25
C VAL A 227 3.99 33.20 9.39
N THR A 228 4.65 33.02 8.26
CA THR A 228 6.08 32.68 8.25
C THR A 228 6.90 33.86 8.77
N ALA A 229 7.93 33.59 9.58
CA ALA A 229 8.76 34.65 10.18
C ALA A 229 9.45 35.55 9.15
N LEU A 230 9.68 35.04 7.93
CA LEU A 230 10.31 35.77 6.82
C LEU A 230 9.29 36.31 5.81
N GLY A 231 7.99 36.24 6.12
CA GLY A 231 6.93 36.84 5.30
C GLY A 231 6.76 36.23 3.91
N THR A 232 7.08 34.94 3.72
CA THR A 232 6.97 34.25 2.42
C THR A 232 5.52 33.92 2.02
N ASN A 233 4.59 33.89 2.98
CA ASN A 233 3.15 33.71 2.72
C ASN A 233 2.32 34.96 2.97
N LEU A 234 2.73 35.83 3.90
CA LEU A 234 2.02 37.04 4.27
C LEU A 234 3.02 38.16 4.55
N ILE A 235 2.75 39.34 4.01
CA ILE A 235 3.56 40.54 4.27
C ILE A 235 2.79 41.45 5.22
N LEU A 236 3.48 41.89 6.27
CA LEU A 236 3.00 42.92 7.19
C LEU A 236 3.55 44.27 6.74
N GLY A 237 2.65 45.15 6.27
CA GLY A 237 3.00 46.49 5.86
C GLY A 237 2.59 47.53 6.89
N LEU A 238 3.44 48.55 7.09
CA LEU A 238 3.05 49.78 7.76
C LEU A 238 2.60 50.79 6.71
N GLY A 239 1.31 51.10 6.69
CA GLY A 239 0.78 52.21 5.91
C GLY A 239 0.86 53.52 6.69
N THR A 240 1.47 54.55 6.09
CA THR A 240 1.30 55.94 6.52
C THR A 240 0.13 56.54 5.75
N PRO A 241 -1.05 56.76 6.35
CA PRO A 241 -2.01 57.68 5.78
C PRO A 241 -1.44 59.08 5.92
N ASP A 242 -1.86 59.98 5.05
CA ASP A 242 -1.35 61.35 4.98
C ASP A 242 -1.32 62.10 6.31
N TYR A 243 -2.07 61.72 7.36
CA TYR A 243 -1.93 62.29 8.71
C TYR A 243 -2.23 61.25 9.82
N VAL A 244 -1.23 60.97 10.68
CA VAL A 244 -1.29 60.50 12.10
C VAL A 244 -1.84 59.09 12.45
N LYS A 245 -2.05 58.14 11.52
CA LYS A 245 -2.48 56.77 11.92
C LYS A 245 -1.69 55.65 11.25
N LEU A 246 -0.77 54.98 11.96
CA LEU A 246 -0.16 53.75 11.45
C LEU A 246 -1.26 52.68 11.25
N ARG A 247 -1.48 52.24 10.00
CA ARG A 247 -2.32 51.08 9.69
C ARG A 247 -1.41 49.91 9.37
N MET A 248 -1.53 48.82 10.12
CA MET A 248 -0.99 47.54 9.71
C MET A 248 -1.95 46.94 8.68
N TYR A 249 -1.44 46.54 7.52
CA TYR A 249 -2.21 45.76 6.56
C TYR A 249 -1.51 44.44 6.28
N GLU A 250 -2.34 43.42 6.09
CA GLU A 250 -1.92 42.07 5.76
C GLU A 250 -2.18 41.86 4.27
N THR A 251 -1.13 41.56 3.51
CA THR A 251 -1.24 41.24 2.09
C THR A 251 -0.69 39.84 1.83
N PRO A 252 -1.51 38.89 1.35
CA PRO A 252 -1.03 37.60 0.92
C PRO A 252 0.01 37.77 -0.18
N VAL A 253 1.08 36.98 -0.08
CA VAL A 253 2.07 36.90 -1.15
C VAL A 253 1.39 36.30 -2.39
N THR A 254 1.78 36.80 -3.54
CA THR A 254 1.33 36.45 -4.87
C THR A 254 2.53 35.98 -5.66
N LEU A 255 2.38 34.95 -6.46
CA LEU A 255 3.40 34.48 -7.39
C LEU A 255 2.84 34.50 -8.81
N PHE A 256 3.69 34.70 -9.79
CA PHE A 256 3.36 34.42 -11.19
C PHE A 256 3.84 33.02 -11.52
N ASP A 257 2.95 32.17 -12.02
CA ASP A 257 3.34 30.86 -12.52
C ASP A 257 4.04 30.96 -13.89
N ALA A 258 4.45 29.82 -14.44
CA ALA A 258 5.11 29.74 -15.74
C ALA A 258 4.26 30.27 -16.91
N GLU A 259 2.94 30.36 -16.73
CA GLU A 259 1.97 30.86 -17.70
C GLU A 259 1.71 32.37 -17.52
N GLY A 260 2.33 33.00 -16.52
CA GLY A 260 2.13 34.41 -16.18
C GLY A 260 0.82 34.67 -15.42
N LEU A 261 0.15 33.62 -14.92
CA LEU A 261 -1.05 33.77 -14.11
C LEU A 261 -0.69 34.16 -12.68
N ARG A 262 -1.43 35.15 -12.18
CA ARG A 262 -1.30 35.67 -10.82
C ARG A 262 -1.97 34.71 -9.84
N ARG A 263 -1.18 34.06 -8.97
CA ARG A 263 -1.62 33.12 -7.94
C ARG A 263 -1.31 33.63 -6.54
N THR A 264 -2.14 33.36 -5.53
CA THR A 264 -1.97 33.94 -4.18
C THR A 264 -1.83 32.89 -3.10
N CYS A 265 -0.93 33.12 -2.15
CA CYS A 265 -0.69 32.31 -0.96
C CYS A 265 -1.89 32.19 -0.01
N ALA A 266 -2.93 33.00 -0.19
CA ALA A 266 -4.18 32.87 0.55
C ALA A 266 -5.16 31.84 -0.03
N ILE A 267 -4.99 31.46 -1.30
CA ILE A 267 -5.93 30.57 -2.02
C ILE A 267 -5.25 29.26 -2.37
N GLU A 268 -3.99 29.33 -2.80
CA GLU A 268 -3.20 28.18 -3.23
C GLU A 268 -1.75 28.37 -2.79
N SER A 269 -0.89 27.37 -2.99
CA SER A 269 0.55 27.47 -2.71
C SER A 269 1.33 27.36 -4.01
N PRO A 270 1.53 28.47 -4.74
CA PRO A 270 2.27 28.44 -6.00
C PRO A 270 3.75 28.16 -5.72
N MET A 271 4.40 27.50 -6.68
CA MET A 271 5.82 27.20 -6.63
C MET A 271 6.54 27.85 -7.80
N ILE A 272 7.72 28.40 -7.53
CA ILE A 272 8.68 28.82 -8.55
C ILE A 272 10.03 28.17 -8.23
N PRO A 273 10.90 27.95 -9.24
CA PRO A 273 12.26 27.49 -8.98
C PRO A 273 12.97 28.45 -8.00
N ALA A 274 13.62 27.89 -6.98
CA ALA A 274 14.43 28.69 -6.07
C ALA A 274 15.69 29.16 -6.81
N ALA A 275 16.13 30.39 -6.55
CA ALA A 275 17.29 30.93 -7.23
C ALA A 275 18.13 31.84 -6.35
N LEU A 276 19.35 32.09 -6.81
CA LEU A 276 20.35 32.92 -6.18
C LEU A 276 20.67 34.11 -7.10
N PRO A 277 20.06 35.28 -6.85
CA PRO A 277 20.33 36.46 -7.66
C PRO A 277 21.70 37.06 -7.34
N ARG A 278 22.40 37.53 -8.39
CA ARG A 278 23.77 38.06 -8.31
C ARG A 278 23.90 39.35 -7.51
N VAL A 279 22.87 40.20 -7.51
CA VAL A 279 22.82 41.41 -6.68
C VAL A 279 21.82 41.14 -5.56
N PRO A 280 22.16 41.41 -4.28
CA PRO A 280 21.17 41.52 -3.22
C PRO A 280 20.55 42.92 -3.37
N SER A 281 19.56 43.05 -4.25
CA SER A 281 18.81 44.29 -4.34
C SER A 281 17.42 44.03 -3.79
N GLU A 282 16.97 44.95 -2.96
CA GLU A 282 15.59 45.08 -2.47
C GLU A 282 14.56 45.08 -3.64
N LEU A 283 15.02 45.24 -4.89
CA LEU A 283 14.22 45.19 -6.11
C LEU A 283 14.14 43.83 -6.83
N ILE A 284 14.81 42.77 -6.39
CA ILE A 284 14.96 41.54 -7.22
C ILE A 284 13.85 40.50 -7.01
N CYS A 285 13.16 40.60 -5.87
CA CYS A 285 11.75 40.22 -5.77
C CYS A 285 11.06 41.48 -5.24
N THR A 286 10.87 42.52 -6.07
CA THR A 286 10.28 43.78 -5.62
C THR A 286 8.99 43.49 -4.85
N TYR A 287 8.98 43.95 -3.60
CA TYR A 287 7.80 44.29 -2.83
C TYR A 287 6.97 45.39 -3.54
N ASP A 288 6.64 45.24 -4.82
CA ASP A 288 5.44 45.90 -5.34
C ASP A 288 4.24 45.09 -4.85
N ARG A 289 4.01 45.28 -3.55
CA ARG A 289 2.93 44.87 -2.66
C ARG A 289 2.42 43.44 -2.64
N SER A 290 2.90 42.51 -3.47
CA SER A 290 2.57 41.09 -3.30
C SER A 290 3.31 40.13 -4.22
N THR A 291 4.07 40.53 -5.25
CA THR A 291 4.41 39.60 -6.36
C THR A 291 5.85 39.04 -6.34
N MET A 292 6.01 37.72 -6.43
CA MET A 292 7.29 37.02 -6.63
C MET A 292 7.51 36.71 -8.12
N THR A 293 8.66 37.11 -8.68
CA THR A 293 9.08 36.80 -10.07
C THR A 293 10.56 36.45 -10.12
N LEU A 294 10.94 35.58 -11.06
CA LEU A 294 12.33 35.17 -11.26
C LEU A 294 13.01 36.10 -12.28
N MET A 295 14.13 36.74 -11.92
CA MET A 295 14.91 37.55 -12.86
C MET A 295 15.73 36.73 -13.87
N SER A 296 16.03 37.35 -15.02
CA SER A 296 16.86 36.78 -16.09
C SER A 296 18.29 36.44 -15.68
N ASP A 297 18.83 37.15 -14.68
CA ASP A 297 20.23 37.05 -14.24
C ASP A 297 20.39 36.21 -12.95
N SER A 298 19.34 35.48 -12.58
CA SER A 298 19.32 34.61 -11.40
C SER A 298 19.85 33.22 -11.72
N THR A 299 20.68 32.66 -10.83
CA THR A 299 21.10 31.26 -10.97
C THR A 299 20.12 30.35 -10.25
N VAL A 300 19.44 29.47 -10.97
CA VAL A 300 18.48 28.52 -10.39
C VAL A 300 19.23 27.45 -9.58
N VAL A 301 18.76 27.21 -8.37
CA VAL A 301 19.24 26.11 -7.52
C VAL A 301 18.47 24.85 -7.94
N GLN A 302 19.11 24.00 -8.75
CA GLN A 302 18.43 22.87 -9.39
C GLN A 302 17.75 21.94 -8.39
N GLY A 303 16.48 21.62 -8.64
CA GLY A 303 15.72 20.71 -7.78
C GLY A 303 15.23 21.34 -6.46
N PHE A 304 15.44 22.64 -6.24
CA PHE A 304 14.83 23.39 -5.14
C PHE A 304 13.76 24.35 -5.66
N PHE A 305 12.69 24.49 -4.88
CA PHE A 305 11.59 25.41 -5.15
C PHE A 305 11.40 26.40 -4.01
N ALA A 306 10.82 27.55 -4.34
CA ALA A 306 10.33 28.53 -3.40
C ALA A 306 8.81 28.64 -3.56
N GLY A 307 8.11 28.66 -2.44
CA GLY A 307 6.66 28.83 -2.38
C GLY A 307 6.27 29.56 -1.10
N CYS A 308 4.96 29.54 -0.80
CA CYS A 308 4.40 30.29 0.32
C CYS A 308 5.00 29.93 1.67
N THR A 309 5.34 28.65 1.88
CA THR A 309 5.94 28.18 3.14
C THR A 309 7.14 27.29 2.87
N PRO A 310 8.07 27.17 3.85
CA PRO A 310 9.17 26.22 3.76
C PRO A 310 8.70 24.77 3.60
N LEU A 311 7.56 24.40 4.19
CA LEU A 311 6.94 23.09 4.04
C LEU A 311 6.60 22.81 2.57
N GLU A 312 5.84 23.71 1.96
CA GLU A 312 5.39 23.55 0.59
C GLU A 312 6.56 23.60 -0.41
N SER A 313 7.53 24.48 -0.14
CA SER A 313 8.78 24.58 -0.91
C SER A 313 9.58 23.28 -0.88
N LEU A 314 9.73 22.66 0.30
CA LEU A 314 10.44 21.39 0.46
C LEU A 314 9.69 20.23 -0.21
N LEU A 315 8.37 20.15 -0.05
CA LEU A 315 7.57 19.07 -0.64
C LEU A 315 7.54 19.10 -2.17
N ALA A 316 7.68 20.28 -2.78
CA ALA A 316 7.85 20.42 -4.23
C ALA A 316 9.28 20.15 -4.71
N SER A 317 10.26 20.17 -3.80
CA SER A 317 11.68 20.02 -4.14
C SER A 317 12.08 18.58 -4.42
N ARG A 318 12.94 18.41 -5.42
CA ARG A 318 13.52 17.12 -5.83
C ARG A 318 14.90 16.87 -5.22
N LEU A 319 15.52 17.92 -4.67
CA LEU A 319 16.84 17.88 -4.02
C LEU A 319 18.01 17.54 -4.97
N ASP A 320 17.82 17.71 -6.28
CA ASP A 320 18.82 17.37 -7.31
C ASP A 320 20.18 18.06 -7.07
N CYS A 321 20.18 19.31 -6.60
CA CYS A 321 21.38 20.08 -6.27
C CYS A 321 22.31 19.35 -5.30
N LEU A 322 21.77 18.54 -4.38
CA LEU A 322 22.54 17.82 -3.37
C LEU A 322 23.45 16.75 -3.95
N TYR A 323 23.21 16.34 -5.18
CA TYR A 323 23.96 15.32 -5.91
C TYR A 323 24.79 15.91 -7.06
N ASN A 324 24.89 17.25 -7.13
CA ASN A 324 25.62 17.95 -8.18
C ASN A 324 26.71 18.84 -7.56
N SER A 325 27.98 18.52 -7.83
CA SER A 325 29.13 19.22 -7.27
C SER A 325 29.19 20.71 -7.64
N GLN A 326 28.74 21.09 -8.84
CA GLN A 326 28.66 22.49 -9.25
C GLN A 326 27.58 23.24 -8.46
N CYS A 327 26.44 22.59 -8.21
CA CYS A 327 25.36 23.19 -7.42
C CYS A 327 25.74 23.31 -5.94
N ILE A 328 26.44 22.32 -5.38
CA ILE A 328 27.00 22.41 -4.03
C ILE A 328 28.01 23.56 -3.92
N GLN A 329 28.89 23.72 -4.91
CA GLN A 329 29.83 24.85 -4.93
C GLN A 329 29.10 26.19 -4.99
N LEU A 330 28.01 26.28 -5.76
CA LEU A 330 27.13 27.45 -5.77
C LEU A 330 26.58 27.78 -4.36
N LEU A 331 26.21 26.77 -3.56
CA LEU A 331 25.79 27.01 -2.17
C LEU A 331 26.94 27.56 -1.32
N PHE A 332 28.14 27.01 -1.43
CA PHE A 332 29.31 27.53 -0.71
C PHE A 332 29.65 28.99 -1.06
N ASP A 333 29.39 29.40 -2.30
CA ASP A 333 29.65 30.76 -2.76
C ASP A 333 28.66 31.78 -2.18
N TYR A 334 27.40 31.35 -1.93
CA TYR A 334 26.31 32.22 -1.46
C TYR A 334 26.04 32.14 0.05
N PHE A 335 26.54 31.10 0.73
CA PHE A 335 26.44 30.94 2.19
C PHE A 335 27.85 30.88 2.81
N PRO A 336 28.40 32.02 3.24
CA PRO A 336 29.79 32.11 3.69
C PRO A 336 30.11 31.17 4.86
N ASP A 337 29.16 30.94 5.76
CA ASP A 337 29.35 30.12 6.95
C ASP A 337 29.42 28.61 6.63
N LEU A 338 28.91 28.16 5.49
CA LEU A 338 29.15 26.79 5.00
C LEU A 338 30.64 26.50 4.81
N ASN A 339 31.47 27.51 4.52
CA ASN A 339 32.92 27.30 4.39
C ASN A 339 33.59 26.85 5.69
N ARG A 340 32.94 27.06 6.85
CA ARG A 340 33.40 26.53 8.14
C ARG A 340 33.10 25.03 8.25
N VAL A 341 31.96 24.59 7.73
CA VAL A 341 31.54 23.18 7.64
C VAL A 341 32.43 22.40 6.68
N ARG A 342 32.79 23.00 5.54
CA ARG A 342 33.70 22.41 4.53
C ARG A 342 35.03 21.94 5.10
N ARG A 343 35.54 22.58 6.16
CA ARG A 343 36.81 22.21 6.81
C ARG A 343 36.69 21.00 7.74
N ILE A 344 35.47 20.56 8.06
CA ILE A 344 35.21 19.54 9.09
C ILE A 344 34.79 18.19 8.48
N SER A 345 34.02 18.14 7.37
CA SER A 345 33.44 16.87 6.87
C SER A 345 33.59 16.58 5.37
N PHE A 346 33.82 17.58 4.51
CA PHE A 346 33.59 17.41 3.07
C PHE A 346 34.66 16.63 2.29
N PHE A 347 35.82 16.35 2.89
CA PHE A 347 36.87 15.54 2.22
C PHE A 347 36.49 14.07 2.10
N ASP A 348 35.58 13.56 2.93
CA ASP A 348 35.15 12.16 2.89
C ASP A 348 34.02 11.91 1.87
N LEU A 349 33.23 12.94 1.51
CA LEU A 349 32.07 12.82 0.62
C LEU A 349 32.45 12.60 -0.85
N ILE A 350 33.59 13.13 -1.30
CA ILE A 350 34.03 12.97 -2.70
C ILE A 350 34.58 11.55 -2.96
N LEU A 351 35.08 10.86 -1.93
CA LEU A 351 35.61 9.51 -2.06
C LEU A 351 34.51 8.43 -2.14
N LEU A 352 33.30 8.69 -1.66
CA LEU A 352 32.19 7.72 -1.68
C LEU A 352 31.36 7.73 -2.97
N PHE A 353 31.44 8.79 -3.79
CA PHE A 353 30.76 8.84 -5.10
C PHE A 353 31.62 8.34 -6.27
N PHE A 354 32.88 7.96 -6.02
CA PHE A 354 33.82 7.42 -7.01
C PHE A 354 34.19 5.94 -6.81
N ILE A 355 33.43 5.18 -6.02
CA ILE A 355 33.56 3.71 -5.90
C ILE A 355 32.25 3.02 -6.29
#